data_AF-A0A2J6RW05-F1
#
_entry.id   AF-A0A2J6RW05-F1
#
_cell.length_a   1.000
_cell.length_b   1.000
_cell.length_c   1.000
_cell.angle_alpha   90.00
_cell.angle_beta   90.00
_cell.angle_gamma   90.00
#
_symmetry.space_group_name_H-M   'P 1'
#
loop_
_entity.id
_entity.type
_entity.pdbx_description
1 polymer ?
#
loop_
_entity_poly.entity_id
_entity_poly.type
_entity_poly.pdbx_seq_one_letter_code
_entity_poly.pdbx_strand_id
1 'polypeptide(L)'
;EPKSSTDNAPGDRFMDTGNETLLDIDFATLGVPIKVQKRIPALHVLNFVRKAFPEKYEKVQFEHGLTALDYLRDLEFTRRDKLRQAAERLNITLETWKSVLADYPDALKWIELVQKYELIIEEGYANIFIDLRIWKMVSQLKSTPFHKPSVLAMLNTLFPPVVKELPNDRIQPKVLHQYRNSFFRYITAVEANGPLVINAFEQKLQKDGNRHSWRSTWDNLMHYMELADQMIKQAQ
;
A
#
# COMPACT_ATOMS: atom_id res chain seq x y z
N GLU A 1 -3.90 1.79 -35.75
CA GLU A 1 -3.40 0.98 -34.63
C GLU A 1 -2.32 1.77 -33.90
N PRO A 2 -2.54 2.21 -32.64
CA PRO A 2 -1.51 2.94 -31.91
C PRO A 2 -0.50 1.98 -31.27
N LYS A 3 0.78 2.35 -31.37
CA LYS A 3 1.95 1.54 -31.02
C LYS A 3 2.08 1.35 -29.51
N SER A 4 2.33 0.12 -29.07
CA SER A 4 2.59 -0.24 -27.67
C SER A 4 3.92 0.37 -27.19
N SER A 5 3.87 1.16 -26.11
CA SER A 5 5.06 1.61 -25.38
C SER A 5 5.78 0.41 -24.75
N THR A 6 7.11 0.39 -24.86
CA THR A 6 8.00 -0.68 -24.37
C THR A 6 8.12 -0.75 -22.85
N ASP A 7 7.58 0.22 -22.12
CA ASP A 7 7.61 0.28 -20.65
C ASP A 7 6.34 -0.28 -19.98
N ASN A 8 5.41 -0.84 -20.76
CA ASN A 8 4.19 -1.45 -20.25
C ASN A 8 4.27 -2.98 -20.35
N ALA A 9 4.04 -3.68 -19.24
CA ALA A 9 3.98 -5.13 -19.20
C ALA A 9 2.92 -5.64 -20.20
N PRO A 10 3.30 -6.37 -21.28
CA PRO A 10 2.42 -6.67 -22.42
C PRO A 10 1.30 -7.69 -22.12
N GLY A 11 1.01 -7.97 -20.86
CA GLY A 11 0.00 -8.91 -20.40
C GLY A 11 -1.12 -8.30 -19.55
N ASP A 12 -1.07 -7.01 -19.20
CA ASP A 12 -2.04 -6.41 -18.28
C ASP A 12 -3.24 -5.77 -19.01
N ARG A 13 -4.23 -6.60 -19.34
CA ARG A 13 -5.53 -6.16 -19.90
C ARG A 13 -6.38 -5.32 -18.93
N PHE A 14 -5.93 -5.08 -17.71
CA PHE A 14 -6.64 -4.24 -16.73
C PHE A 14 -6.40 -2.74 -16.98
N MET A 15 -5.39 -2.40 -17.79
CA MET A 15 -4.91 -1.04 -18.05
C MET A 15 -5.24 -0.56 -19.48
N ASP A 16 -6.39 -0.96 -20.02
CA ASP A 16 -6.81 -0.55 -21.36
C ASP A 16 -7.18 0.95 -21.37
N THR A 17 -6.59 1.71 -22.29
CA THR A 17 -6.57 3.19 -22.32
C THR A 17 -7.89 3.83 -22.77
N GLY A 18 -8.92 3.05 -23.06
CA GLY A 18 -10.16 3.51 -23.69
C GLY A 18 -11.16 4.28 -22.79
N ASN A 19 -10.75 4.92 -21.71
CA ASN A 19 -11.68 5.55 -20.76
C ASN A 19 -11.22 6.93 -20.26
N GLU A 20 -10.76 7.78 -21.19
CA GLU A 20 -10.21 9.11 -20.92
C GLU A 20 -11.28 10.14 -20.49
N THR A 21 -12.57 9.86 -20.69
CA THR A 21 -13.68 10.77 -20.37
C THR A 21 -14.04 10.87 -18.89
N LEU A 22 -13.41 10.09 -18.00
CA LEU A 22 -13.66 10.13 -16.55
C LEU A 22 -12.64 10.96 -15.75
N LEU A 23 -11.67 11.59 -16.42
CA LEU A 23 -10.61 12.38 -15.79
C LEU A 23 -10.98 13.87 -15.60
N ASP A 24 -12.12 14.32 -16.12
CA ASP A 24 -12.52 15.75 -16.20
C ASP A 24 -13.35 16.27 -15.02
N ILE A 25 -13.36 15.61 -13.86
CA ILE A 25 -14.12 16.09 -12.70
C ILE A 25 -13.21 16.76 -11.67
N ASP A 26 -13.38 18.07 -11.48
CA ASP A 26 -12.65 18.88 -10.51
C ASP A 26 -13.25 18.76 -9.09
N PHE A 27 -12.42 18.34 -8.14
CA PHE A 27 -12.80 18.04 -6.76
C PHE A 27 -11.94 18.77 -5.71
N ALA A 28 -11.32 19.89 -6.07
CA ALA A 28 -10.30 20.58 -5.27
C ALA A 28 -10.71 21.12 -3.88
N THR A 29 -11.89 20.86 -3.33
CA THR A 29 -12.45 21.68 -2.23
C THR A 29 -12.60 21.03 -0.85
N LEU A 30 -12.07 19.83 -0.58
CA LEU A 30 -12.29 19.19 0.73
C LEU A 30 -10.98 18.76 1.41
N GLY A 31 -10.32 19.67 2.12
CA GLY A 31 -9.25 19.35 3.07
C GLY A 31 -9.78 18.71 4.37
N VAL A 32 -9.01 17.81 5.00
CA VAL A 32 -9.29 17.27 6.35
C VAL A 32 -7.96 17.23 7.14
N PRO A 33 -7.95 17.50 8.46
CA PRO A 33 -6.73 17.77 9.21
C PRO A 33 -6.06 16.51 9.78
N ILE A 34 -4.73 16.59 9.94
CA ILE A 34 -3.84 15.56 10.50
C ILE A 34 -4.01 15.48 12.03
N LYS A 35 -4.49 14.33 12.54
CA LYS A 35 -4.53 14.02 13.98
C LYS A 35 -3.25 13.31 14.42
N VAL A 36 -2.67 13.77 15.54
CA VAL A 36 -1.56 13.09 16.22
C VAL A 36 -2.13 11.89 16.99
N GLN A 37 -2.02 10.69 16.41
CA GLN A 37 -2.48 9.43 16.99
C GLN A 37 -1.41 8.83 17.92
N LYS A 38 -1.78 8.37 19.13
CA LYS A 38 -0.92 7.52 19.97
C LYS A 38 -0.57 6.25 19.18
N ARG A 39 0.72 6.00 18.95
CA ARG A 39 1.18 4.92 18.08
C ARG A 39 1.34 3.59 18.83
N ILE A 40 0.94 2.52 18.17
CA ILE A 40 0.98 1.16 18.69
C ILE A 40 2.42 0.63 18.62
N PRO A 41 2.89 -0.17 19.59
CA PRO A 41 4.23 -0.75 19.52
C PRO A 41 4.44 -1.60 18.26
N ALA A 42 5.60 -1.45 17.61
CA ALA A 42 5.91 -2.16 16.35
C ALA A 42 5.72 -3.67 16.48
N LEU A 43 6.17 -4.29 17.57
CA LEU A 43 5.99 -5.73 17.80
C LEU A 43 4.52 -6.17 17.80
N HIS A 44 3.62 -5.34 18.32
CA HIS A 44 2.19 -5.64 18.32
C HIS A 44 1.63 -5.60 16.89
N VAL A 45 2.03 -4.58 16.09
CA VAL A 45 1.66 -4.48 14.67
C VAL A 45 2.13 -5.72 13.91
N LEU A 46 3.40 -6.09 14.04
CA LEU A 46 3.99 -7.25 13.37
C LEU A 46 3.20 -8.54 13.68
N ASN A 47 2.93 -8.80 14.96
CA ASN A 47 2.22 -10.01 15.39
C ASN A 47 0.76 -10.02 14.92
N PHE A 48 0.08 -8.88 14.97
CA PHE A 48 -1.29 -8.74 14.49
C PHE A 48 -1.38 -9.00 12.98
N VAL A 49 -0.53 -8.34 12.19
CA VAL A 49 -0.53 -8.44 10.73
C VAL A 49 -0.17 -9.86 10.27
N ARG A 50 0.83 -10.50 10.89
CA ARG A 50 1.19 -11.91 10.61
C ARG A 50 0.04 -12.87 10.89
N LYS A 51 -0.74 -12.62 11.95
CA LYS A 51 -1.90 -13.45 12.28
C LYS A 51 -3.07 -13.22 11.31
N ALA A 52 -3.33 -11.97 10.94
CA ALA A 52 -4.42 -11.61 10.04
C ALA A 52 -4.15 -12.05 8.59
N PHE A 53 -2.89 -12.00 8.15
CA PHE A 53 -2.45 -12.30 6.78
C PHE A 53 -1.43 -13.45 6.75
N PRO A 54 -1.88 -14.71 6.95
CA PRO A 54 -1.03 -15.89 6.79
C PRO A 54 -0.65 -16.13 5.32
N GLU A 55 0.39 -16.93 5.10
CA GLU A 55 0.90 -17.26 3.76
C GLU A 55 -0.17 -17.90 2.86
N LYS A 56 -1.03 -18.75 3.43
CA LYS A 56 -2.11 -19.41 2.70
C LYS A 56 -3.31 -18.48 2.55
N TYR A 57 -3.67 -18.18 1.31
CA TYR A 57 -4.76 -17.28 0.94
C TYR A 57 -6.11 -17.66 1.60
N GLU A 58 -6.40 -18.96 1.70
CA GLU A 58 -7.68 -19.46 2.23
C GLU A 58 -7.85 -19.19 3.73
N LYS A 59 -6.75 -18.91 4.44
CA LYS A 59 -6.74 -18.66 5.88
C LYS A 59 -6.75 -17.17 6.21
N VAL A 60 -6.80 -16.30 5.21
CA VAL A 60 -6.69 -14.86 5.40
C VAL A 60 -7.94 -14.27 6.03
N GLN A 61 -7.75 -13.49 7.10
CA GLN A 61 -8.82 -12.84 7.85
C GLN A 61 -9.05 -11.42 7.32
N PHE A 62 -9.67 -11.31 6.14
CA PHE A 62 -9.94 -10.02 5.51
C PHE A 62 -10.88 -9.11 6.34
N GLU A 63 -11.62 -9.65 7.29
CA GLU A 63 -12.37 -8.88 8.30
C GLU A 63 -11.49 -7.88 9.06
N HIS A 64 -10.23 -8.24 9.34
CA HIS A 64 -9.23 -7.40 9.99
C HIS A 64 -8.45 -6.52 9.01
N GLY A 65 -8.80 -6.53 7.72
CA GLY A 65 -8.01 -5.87 6.67
C GLY A 65 -7.86 -4.36 6.84
N LEU A 66 -8.92 -3.66 7.25
CA LEU A 66 -8.85 -2.20 7.50
C LEU A 66 -7.94 -1.89 8.70
N THR A 67 -8.13 -2.61 9.80
CA THR A 67 -7.30 -2.45 11.01
C THR A 67 -5.83 -2.73 10.69
N ALA A 68 -5.54 -3.76 9.90
CA ALA A 68 -4.17 -4.08 9.52
C ALA A 68 -3.56 -3.01 8.61
N LEU A 69 -4.33 -2.42 7.68
CA LEU A 69 -3.88 -1.29 6.86
C LEU A 69 -3.56 -0.04 7.72
N ASP A 70 -4.37 0.23 8.74
CA ASP A 70 -4.11 1.33 9.66
C ASP A 70 -2.87 1.06 10.51
N TYR A 71 -2.68 -0.17 11.00
CA TYR A 71 -1.49 -0.55 11.76
C TYR A 71 -0.21 -0.48 10.92
N LEU A 72 -0.27 -0.88 9.64
CA LEU A 72 0.87 -0.75 8.72
C LEU A 72 1.23 0.71 8.46
N ARG A 73 0.22 1.59 8.39
CA ARG A 73 0.44 3.05 8.29
C ARG A 73 1.09 3.60 9.56
N ASP A 74 0.62 3.19 10.73
CA ASP A 74 1.20 3.59 12.02
C ASP A 74 2.65 3.10 12.15
N LEU A 75 2.96 1.89 11.65
CA LEU A 75 4.31 1.36 11.59
C LEU A 75 5.22 2.23 10.71
N GLU A 76 4.76 2.61 9.51
CA GLU A 76 5.53 3.46 8.61
C GLU A 76 5.81 4.83 9.24
N PHE A 77 4.81 5.43 9.86
CA PHE A 77 5.01 6.68 10.58
C PHE A 77 6.01 6.50 11.72
N THR A 78 5.91 5.43 12.50
CA THR A 78 6.80 5.14 13.64
C THR A 78 8.25 4.98 13.18
N ARG A 79 8.47 4.28 12.07
CA ARG A 79 9.77 4.12 11.45
C ARG A 79 10.38 5.47 11.07
N ARG A 80 9.66 6.29 10.30
CA ARG A 80 10.11 7.63 9.88
C ARG A 80 10.42 8.54 11.07
N ASP A 81 9.59 8.49 12.10
CA ASP A 81 9.77 9.27 13.33
C ASP A 81 11.01 8.85 14.12
N LYS A 82 11.27 7.54 14.21
CA LYS A 82 12.48 7.02 14.88
C LYS A 82 13.76 7.38 14.13
N LEU A 83 13.76 7.29 12.81
CA LEU A 83 14.90 7.73 12.00
C LEU A 83 15.16 9.23 12.14
N ARG A 84 14.11 10.05 12.21
CA ARG A 84 14.23 11.49 12.48
C ARG A 84 14.83 11.75 13.85
N GLN A 85 14.34 11.07 14.89
CA GLN A 85 14.90 11.18 16.25
C GLN A 85 16.37 10.74 16.31
N ALA A 86 16.76 9.71 15.56
CA ALA A 86 18.16 9.30 15.46
C ALA A 86 19.05 10.38 14.82
N ALA A 87 18.57 10.99 13.71
CA ALA A 87 19.27 12.10 13.07
C ALA A 87 19.40 13.32 13.99
N GLU A 88 18.34 13.65 14.74
CA GLU A 88 18.34 14.73 15.74
C GLU A 88 19.34 14.46 16.87
N ARG A 89 19.43 13.22 17.39
CA ARG A 89 20.41 12.84 18.41
C ARG A 89 21.87 12.96 17.93
N LEU A 90 22.09 12.77 16.63
CA LEU A 90 23.39 12.95 16.00
C LEU A 90 23.65 14.40 15.57
N ASN A 91 22.74 15.34 15.87
CA ASN A 91 22.79 16.74 15.44
C ASN A 91 22.96 16.89 13.91
N ILE A 92 22.39 15.98 13.12
CA ILE A 92 22.43 16.04 11.67
C ILE A 92 21.33 16.98 11.20
N THR A 93 21.73 18.17 10.75
CA THR A 93 20.86 19.19 10.14
C THR A 93 21.36 19.54 8.74
N LEU A 94 20.59 20.32 7.98
CA LEU A 94 20.98 20.79 6.65
C LEU A 94 22.33 21.55 6.64
N GLU A 95 22.70 22.15 7.77
CA GLU A 95 23.92 22.95 7.91
C GLU A 95 25.09 22.13 8.48
N THR A 96 24.81 21.15 9.35
CA THR A 96 25.83 20.42 10.13
C THR A 96 26.16 19.03 9.59
N TRP A 97 25.43 18.51 8.62
CA TRP A 97 25.62 17.13 8.16
C TRP A 97 27.04 16.84 7.66
N LYS A 98 27.69 17.81 6.97
CA LYS A 98 29.06 17.61 6.43
C LYS A 98 30.10 17.45 7.53
N SER A 99 30.04 18.26 8.59
CA SER A 99 30.98 18.20 9.70
C SER A 99 30.75 16.94 10.54
N VAL A 100 29.49 16.64 10.86
CA VAL A 100 29.13 15.44 11.64
C VAL A 100 29.57 14.16 10.91
N LEU A 101 29.40 14.08 9.60
CA LEU A 101 29.82 12.92 8.83
C LEU A 101 31.34 12.78 8.68
N ALA A 102 32.08 13.88 8.72
CA ALA A 102 33.54 13.86 8.71
C ALA A 102 34.11 13.39 10.06
N ASP A 103 33.48 13.82 11.17
CA ASP A 103 33.97 13.56 12.52
C ASP A 103 33.52 12.18 13.06
N TYR A 104 32.40 11.65 12.58
CA TYR A 104 31.81 10.39 13.06
C TYR A 104 31.64 9.37 11.92
N PRO A 105 32.64 8.48 11.69
CA PRO A 105 32.57 7.48 10.62
C PRO A 105 31.43 6.45 10.81
N ASP A 106 31.00 6.21 12.04
CA ASP A 106 29.86 5.32 12.31
C ASP A 106 28.51 5.98 11.95
N ALA A 107 28.40 7.30 12.10
CA ALA A 107 27.23 8.05 11.63
C ALA A 107 27.14 8.00 10.09
N LEU A 108 28.28 8.09 9.40
CA LEU A 108 28.34 7.94 7.94
C LEU A 108 27.83 6.57 7.48
N LYS A 109 28.37 5.48 8.07
CA LYS A 109 27.92 4.11 7.77
C LYS A 109 26.43 3.92 8.02
N TRP A 110 25.90 4.50 9.10
CA TRP A 110 24.48 4.45 9.42
C TRP A 110 23.64 5.17 8.36
N ILE A 111 24.01 6.38 7.95
CA ILE A 111 23.27 7.14 6.91
C ILE A 111 23.27 6.37 5.58
N GLU A 112 24.42 5.86 5.13
CA GLU A 112 24.52 5.10 3.89
C GLU A 112 23.60 3.86 3.91
N LEU A 113 23.56 3.16 5.05
CA LEU A 113 22.70 2.00 5.24
C LEU A 113 21.21 2.40 5.25
N VAL A 114 20.85 3.47 5.95
CA VAL A 114 19.48 4.00 5.99
C VAL A 114 19.02 4.42 4.60
N GLN A 115 19.84 5.15 3.84
CA GLN A 115 19.52 5.56 2.47
C GLN A 115 19.27 4.37 1.55
N LYS A 116 20.12 3.33 1.64
CA LYS A 116 19.94 2.10 0.86
C LYS A 116 18.60 1.44 1.18
N TYR A 117 18.23 1.34 2.45
CA TYR A 117 16.97 0.72 2.85
C TYR A 117 15.74 1.60 2.60
N GLU A 118 15.87 2.93 2.62
CA GLU A 118 14.76 3.86 2.39
C GLU A 118 14.13 3.66 1.00
N LEU A 119 14.94 3.51 -0.05
CA LEU A 119 14.43 3.30 -1.41
C LEU A 119 13.63 1.99 -1.52
N ILE A 120 14.18 0.92 -0.94
CA ILE A 120 13.57 -0.42 -0.96
C ILE A 120 12.25 -0.41 -0.17
N ILE A 121 12.25 0.25 0.99
CA ILE A 121 11.09 0.22 1.89
C ILE A 121 9.96 1.12 1.39
N GLU A 122 10.25 2.23 0.73
CA GLU A 122 9.23 3.09 0.11
C GLU A 122 8.50 2.36 -1.01
N GLU A 123 9.22 1.65 -1.87
CA GLU A 123 8.65 0.81 -2.91
C GLU A 123 7.86 -0.36 -2.31
N GLY A 124 8.43 -1.05 -1.32
CA GLY A 124 7.76 -2.13 -0.60
C GLY A 124 6.44 -1.67 0.02
N TYR A 125 6.43 -0.52 0.69
CA TYR A 125 5.23 0.06 1.28
C TYR A 125 4.18 0.42 0.22
N ALA A 126 4.58 1.00 -0.91
CA ALA A 126 3.68 1.34 -2.00
C ALA A 126 3.00 0.09 -2.60
N ASN A 127 3.76 -0.99 -2.78
CA ASN A 127 3.25 -2.26 -3.28
C ASN A 127 2.23 -2.87 -2.32
N ILE A 128 2.55 -3.01 -1.03
CA ILE A 128 1.61 -3.57 -0.04
C ILE A 128 0.36 -2.70 0.14
N PHE A 129 0.51 -1.37 0.01
CA PHE A 129 -0.59 -0.42 0.12
C PHE A 129 -1.63 -0.70 -0.96
N ILE A 130 -1.21 -0.96 -2.19
CA ILE A 130 -2.11 -1.26 -3.31
C ILE A 130 -2.66 -2.68 -3.17
N ASP A 131 -1.79 -3.67 -2.97
CA ASP A 131 -2.14 -5.09 -2.98
C ASP A 131 -3.18 -5.45 -1.92
N LEU A 132 -2.99 -5.02 -0.68
CA LEU A 132 -3.93 -5.34 0.40
C LEU A 132 -5.31 -4.71 0.18
N ARG A 133 -5.37 -3.56 -0.51
CA ARG A 133 -6.64 -2.94 -0.90
C ARG A 133 -7.34 -3.71 -2.01
N ILE A 134 -6.59 -4.20 -3.00
CA ILE A 134 -7.11 -5.08 -4.06
C ILE A 134 -7.71 -6.33 -3.43
N TRP A 135 -6.94 -7.03 -2.60
CA TRP A 135 -7.38 -8.27 -1.96
C TRP A 135 -8.58 -8.06 -1.03
N LYS A 136 -8.62 -6.96 -0.27
CA LYS A 136 -9.78 -6.60 0.55
C LYS A 136 -11.03 -6.34 -0.31
N MET A 137 -10.90 -5.65 -1.45
CA MET A 137 -12.02 -5.45 -2.39
C MET A 137 -12.50 -6.76 -3.01
N VAL A 138 -11.58 -7.65 -3.41
CA VAL A 138 -11.93 -8.99 -3.92
C VAL A 138 -12.72 -9.78 -2.89
N SER A 139 -12.24 -9.82 -1.64
CA SER A 139 -12.95 -10.47 -0.54
C SER A 139 -14.35 -9.88 -0.32
N GLN A 140 -14.48 -8.55 -0.37
CA GLN A 140 -15.77 -7.88 -0.19
C GLN A 140 -16.75 -8.14 -1.34
N LEU A 141 -16.25 -8.29 -2.58
CA LEU A 141 -17.07 -8.65 -3.75
C LEU A 141 -17.54 -10.10 -3.72
N LYS A 142 -16.77 -10.99 -3.08
CA LYS A 142 -17.10 -12.40 -2.88
C LYS A 142 -18.07 -12.65 -1.70
N SER A 143 -18.37 -11.64 -0.89
CA SER A 143 -19.21 -11.82 0.29
C SER A 143 -20.60 -12.31 -0.08
N THR A 144 -21.09 -13.33 0.62
CA THR A 144 -22.46 -13.83 0.51
C THR A 144 -23.17 -13.67 1.86
N PRO A 145 -24.30 -12.94 1.94
CA PRO A 145 -24.99 -12.28 0.84
C PRO A 145 -24.24 -11.04 0.31
N PHE A 146 -24.37 -10.79 -1.00
CA PHE A 146 -23.81 -9.57 -1.60
C PHE A 146 -24.62 -8.36 -1.18
N HIS A 147 -23.97 -7.36 -0.58
CA HIS A 147 -24.61 -6.13 -0.14
C HIS A 147 -23.92 -4.90 -0.76
N LYS A 148 -24.44 -4.45 -1.91
CA LYS A 148 -23.87 -3.35 -2.70
C LYS A 148 -23.54 -2.09 -1.90
N PRO A 149 -24.40 -1.57 -1.00
CA PRO A 149 -24.05 -0.40 -0.20
C PRO A 149 -22.77 -0.60 0.64
N SER A 150 -22.58 -1.77 1.24
CA SER A 150 -21.35 -2.08 1.98
C SER A 150 -20.13 -2.16 1.07
N VAL A 151 -20.25 -2.73 -0.14
CA VAL A 151 -19.13 -2.81 -1.09
C VAL A 151 -18.76 -1.44 -1.64
N LEU A 152 -19.75 -0.57 -1.92
CA LEU A 152 -19.51 0.82 -2.33
C LEU A 152 -18.86 1.64 -1.21
N ALA A 153 -19.30 1.45 0.05
CA ALA A 153 -18.65 2.07 1.19
C ALA A 153 -17.18 1.60 1.30
N MET A 154 -16.91 0.31 1.13
CA MET A 154 -15.55 -0.23 1.11
C MET A 154 -14.70 0.36 -0.04
N LEU A 155 -15.27 0.49 -1.24
CA LEU A 155 -14.60 1.13 -2.37
C LEU A 155 -14.21 2.57 -2.05
N ASN A 156 -15.12 3.35 -1.45
CA ASN A 156 -14.85 4.74 -1.08
C ASN A 156 -13.81 4.87 0.03
N THR A 157 -13.71 3.87 0.92
CA THR A 157 -12.68 3.81 1.97
C THR A 157 -11.30 3.45 1.41
N LEU A 158 -11.22 2.43 0.55
CA LEU A 158 -9.94 1.90 0.07
C LEU A 158 -9.39 2.67 -1.13
N PHE A 159 -10.26 3.08 -2.04
CA PHE A 159 -9.95 3.78 -3.28
C PHE A 159 -10.84 5.03 -3.39
N PRO A 160 -10.60 6.07 -2.59
CA PRO A 160 -11.47 7.24 -2.55
C PRO A 160 -11.53 7.92 -3.92
N PRO A 161 -12.67 8.57 -4.27
CA PRO A 161 -12.79 9.33 -5.51
C PRO A 161 -11.81 10.50 -5.57
N VAL A 162 -11.41 11.01 -4.41
CA VAL A 162 -10.42 12.08 -4.27
C VAL A 162 -9.28 11.55 -3.40
N VAL A 163 -8.12 11.38 -4.01
CA VAL A 163 -6.89 11.03 -3.31
C VAL A 163 -6.29 12.31 -2.75
N LYS A 164 -6.51 12.59 -1.47
CA LYS A 164 -6.05 13.84 -0.83
C LYS A 164 -4.55 13.80 -0.51
N GLU A 165 -4.13 12.72 0.14
CA GLU A 165 -2.75 12.53 0.61
C GLU A 165 -2.35 11.09 0.35
N LEU A 166 -1.15 10.92 -0.18
CA LEU A 166 -0.54 9.62 -0.39
C LEU A 166 0.60 9.41 0.61
N PRO A 167 0.79 8.17 1.10
CA PRO A 167 1.87 7.88 2.04
C PRO A 167 3.29 8.16 1.51
N ASN A 168 3.49 8.01 0.20
CA ASN A 168 4.72 8.35 -0.51
C ASN A 168 4.43 8.60 -2.01
N ASP A 169 5.39 9.21 -2.70
CA ASP A 169 5.29 9.58 -4.11
C ASP A 169 5.42 8.38 -5.07
N ARG A 170 5.74 7.19 -4.55
CA ARG A 170 5.80 5.95 -5.35
C ARG A 170 4.41 5.43 -5.70
N ILE A 171 3.39 5.83 -4.93
CA ILE A 171 2.00 5.53 -5.24
C ILE A 171 1.51 6.56 -6.27
N GLN A 172 1.17 6.11 -7.47
CA GLN A 172 0.66 7.01 -8.50
C GLN A 172 -0.86 7.17 -8.33
N PRO A 173 -1.40 8.41 -8.21
CA PRO A 173 -2.85 8.63 -8.11
C PRO A 173 -3.64 7.99 -9.26
N LYS A 174 -3.08 8.05 -10.47
CA LYS A 174 -3.67 7.43 -11.68
C LYS A 174 -3.96 5.94 -11.49
N VAL A 175 -3.05 5.21 -10.85
CA VAL A 175 -3.21 3.77 -10.59
C VAL A 175 -4.38 3.52 -9.63
N LEU A 176 -4.54 4.36 -8.60
CA LEU A 176 -5.67 4.25 -7.67
C LEU A 176 -7.01 4.52 -8.37
N HIS A 177 -7.07 5.52 -9.25
CA HIS A 177 -8.26 5.82 -10.04
C HIS A 177 -8.61 4.67 -11.00
N GLN A 178 -7.60 4.04 -11.61
CA GLN A 178 -7.81 2.86 -12.47
C GLN A 178 -8.41 1.69 -11.67
N TYR A 179 -7.84 1.35 -10.51
CA TYR A 179 -8.43 0.33 -9.64
C TYR A 179 -9.84 0.69 -9.19
N ARG A 180 -10.09 1.95 -8.83
CA ARG A 180 -11.43 2.42 -8.44
C ARG A 180 -12.45 2.15 -9.54
N ASN A 181 -12.15 2.57 -10.77
CA ASN A 181 -13.04 2.42 -11.92
C ASN A 181 -13.30 0.95 -12.24
N SER A 182 -12.26 0.11 -12.20
CA SER A 182 -12.40 -1.33 -12.42
C SER A 182 -13.25 -1.98 -11.34
N PHE A 183 -13.03 -1.68 -10.05
CA PHE A 183 -13.84 -2.22 -8.99
C PHE A 183 -15.29 -1.74 -9.04
N PHE A 184 -15.53 -0.49 -9.43
CA PHE A 184 -16.90 0.00 -9.65
C PHE A 184 -17.62 -0.84 -10.71
N ARG A 185 -16.96 -1.15 -11.83
CA ARG A 185 -17.52 -2.05 -12.87
C ARG A 185 -17.81 -3.45 -12.32
N TYR A 186 -16.90 -4.01 -11.50
CA TYR A 186 -17.13 -5.30 -10.86
C TYR A 186 -18.29 -5.29 -9.86
N ILE A 187 -18.49 -4.21 -9.12
CA ILE A 187 -19.65 -4.05 -8.21
C ILE A 187 -20.95 -4.18 -9.01
N THR A 188 -21.07 -3.46 -10.13
CA THR A 188 -22.25 -3.54 -11.01
C THR A 188 -22.42 -4.93 -11.63
N ALA A 189 -21.32 -5.56 -12.06
CA ALA A 189 -21.38 -6.89 -12.67
C ALA A 189 -21.79 -7.98 -11.67
N VAL A 190 -21.32 -7.90 -10.43
CA VAL A 190 -21.68 -8.83 -9.34
C VAL A 190 -23.13 -8.62 -8.89
N GLU A 191 -23.63 -7.38 -8.86
CA GLU A 191 -25.04 -7.11 -8.57
C GLU A 191 -25.96 -7.78 -9.60
N ALA A 192 -25.62 -7.72 -10.89
CA ALA A 192 -26.43 -8.26 -11.97
C ALA A 192 -26.32 -9.79 -12.12
N ASN A 193 -25.13 -10.37 -11.91
CA ASN A 193 -24.84 -11.76 -12.27
C ASN A 193 -24.38 -12.63 -11.09
N GLY A 194 -24.30 -12.06 -9.88
CA GLY A 194 -23.82 -12.72 -8.68
C GLY A 194 -22.29 -12.73 -8.50
N PRO A 195 -21.80 -13.17 -7.32
CA PRO A 195 -20.39 -13.10 -6.96
C PRO A 195 -19.43 -13.89 -7.86
N LEU A 196 -19.92 -14.91 -8.57
CA LEU A 196 -19.09 -15.79 -9.40
C LEU A 196 -18.33 -15.06 -10.51
N VAL A 197 -18.81 -13.88 -10.94
CA VAL A 197 -18.11 -13.01 -11.92
C VAL A 197 -16.69 -12.66 -11.48
N ILE A 198 -16.44 -12.54 -10.17
CA ILE A 198 -15.12 -12.16 -9.66
C ILE A 198 -14.12 -13.32 -9.67
N ASN A 199 -14.57 -14.58 -9.78
CA ASN A 199 -13.67 -15.74 -9.72
C ASN A 199 -12.63 -15.71 -10.85
N ALA A 200 -13.04 -15.30 -12.06
CA ALA A 200 -12.11 -15.17 -13.18
C ALA A 200 -11.07 -14.06 -12.97
N PHE A 201 -11.44 -12.99 -12.24
CA PHE A 201 -10.50 -11.94 -11.86
C PHE A 201 -9.52 -12.42 -10.79
N GLU A 202 -10.04 -13.06 -9.73
CA GLU A 202 -9.23 -13.64 -8.66
C GLU A 202 -8.24 -14.70 -9.18
N GLN A 203 -8.66 -15.58 -10.10
CA GLN A 203 -7.77 -16.56 -10.73
C GLN A 203 -6.63 -15.91 -11.51
N LYS A 204 -6.91 -14.80 -12.22
CA LYS A 204 -5.87 -14.01 -12.90
C LYS A 204 -4.95 -13.32 -11.92
N LEU A 205 -5.48 -12.86 -10.79
CA LEU A 205 -4.72 -12.24 -9.73
C LEU A 205 -3.74 -13.24 -9.10
N GLN A 206 -4.18 -14.48 -8.87
CA GLN A 206 -3.36 -15.57 -8.35
C GLN A 206 -2.40 -16.21 -9.37
N LYS A 207 -2.40 -15.77 -10.63
CA LYS A 207 -1.54 -16.37 -11.66
C LYS A 207 -0.06 -16.18 -11.32
N ASP A 208 0.74 -17.22 -11.55
CA ASP A 208 2.20 -17.17 -11.38
C ASP A 208 2.81 -16.00 -12.17
N GLY A 209 3.73 -15.29 -11.53
CA GLY A 209 4.37 -14.09 -12.07
C GLY A 209 3.53 -12.81 -11.98
N ASN A 210 2.28 -12.88 -11.52
CA ASN A 210 1.53 -11.67 -11.19
C ASN A 210 2.05 -11.07 -9.89
N ARG A 211 2.57 -9.84 -9.95
CA ARG A 211 3.08 -9.11 -8.78
C ARG A 211 2.04 -8.89 -7.68
N HIS A 212 0.76 -8.91 -8.05
CA HIS A 212 -0.37 -8.73 -7.13
C HIS A 212 -0.95 -10.06 -6.62
N SER A 213 -0.32 -11.20 -6.97
CA SER A 213 -0.70 -12.51 -6.43
C SER A 213 -0.57 -12.53 -4.92
N TRP A 214 -1.37 -13.37 -4.24
CA TRP A 214 -1.35 -13.41 -2.78
C TRP A 214 0.04 -13.78 -2.25
N ARG A 215 0.72 -14.71 -2.92
CA ARG A 215 2.10 -15.10 -2.60
C ARG A 215 3.04 -13.89 -2.65
N SER A 216 3.00 -13.12 -3.73
CA SER A 216 3.86 -11.93 -3.90
C SER A 216 3.52 -10.84 -2.89
N THR A 217 2.22 -10.59 -2.66
CA THR A 217 1.74 -9.65 -1.65
C THR A 217 2.23 -10.04 -0.25
N TRP A 218 2.16 -11.33 0.10
CA TRP A 218 2.61 -11.82 1.40
C TRP A 218 4.13 -11.71 1.56
N ASP A 219 4.91 -12.07 0.54
CA ASP A 219 6.37 -11.92 0.55
C ASP A 219 6.77 -10.46 0.76
N ASN A 220 6.18 -9.55 -0.02
CA ASN A 220 6.42 -8.11 0.10
C ASN A 220 6.01 -7.57 1.48
N LEU A 221 4.90 -8.05 2.03
CA LEU A 221 4.44 -7.67 3.36
C LEU A 221 5.38 -8.13 4.47
N MET A 222 5.84 -9.38 4.42
CA MET A 222 6.80 -9.90 5.40
C MET A 222 8.13 -9.16 5.31
N HIS A 223 8.65 -8.99 4.08
CA HIS A 223 9.91 -8.30 3.85
C HIS A 223 9.86 -6.83 4.32
N TYR A 224 8.79 -6.10 3.98
CA TYR A 224 8.58 -4.73 4.46
C TYR A 224 8.56 -4.67 5.99
N MET A 225 7.81 -5.56 6.64
CA MET A 225 7.67 -5.58 8.09
C MET A 225 8.99 -5.88 8.81
N GLU A 226 9.79 -6.82 8.29
CA GLU A 226 11.11 -7.14 8.84
C GLU A 226 12.09 -5.99 8.66
N LEU A 227 12.11 -5.36 7.48
CA LEU A 227 12.96 -4.22 7.21
C LEU A 227 12.56 -3.01 8.07
N ALA A 228 11.26 -2.75 8.24
CA ALA A 228 10.75 -1.68 9.09
C ALA A 228 11.18 -1.87 10.55
N ASP A 229 11.05 -3.08 11.09
CA ASP A 229 11.49 -3.41 12.46
C ASP A 229 13.00 -3.26 12.63
N GLN A 230 13.77 -3.72 11.63
CA GLN A 230 15.23 -3.55 11.62
C GLN A 230 15.63 -2.07 11.64
N MET A 231 15.03 -1.25 10.78
CA MET A 231 15.31 0.20 10.74
C MET A 231 14.91 0.89 12.04
N ILE A 232 13.78 0.51 12.65
CA ILE A 232 13.36 1.04 13.95
C ILE A 232 14.38 0.70 15.04
N LYS A 233 14.88 -0.55 15.07
CA LYS A 233 15.90 -0.98 16.05
C LYS A 233 17.24 -0.30 15.84
N GLN A 234 17.66 -0.10 14.58
CA GLN A 234 18.90 0.62 14.25
C GLN A 234 18.82 2.12 14.57
N ALA A 235 17.62 2.67 14.68
CA ALA A 235 17.39 4.07 15.01
C ALA A 235 17.23 4.32 16.52
N GLN A 236 17.40 3.31 17.38
CA GLN A 236 17.37 3.41 18.85
C GLN A 236 18.79 3.48 19.40
#